data_AF-A0A8C9QIA4-F1
#
_entry.id   AF-A0A8C9QIA4-F1
#
_cell.length_a   1.000
_cell.length_b   1.000
_cell.length_c   1.000
_cell.angle_alpha   90.00
_cell.angle_beta   90.00
_cell.angle_gamma   90.00
#
_symmetry.space_group_name_H-M   'P 1'
#
loop_
_entity.id
_entity.type
_entity.pdbx_description
1 polymer ?
#
loop_
_entity_poly.entity_id
_entity_poly.type
_entity_poly.pdbx_seq_one_letter_code
_entity_poly.pdbx_strand_id
1 'polypeptide(L)'
;LGPYPGLLAQGKELLGTLPIALLLLLLCGLDWALYSVFDTIRQHSFQQYSFRSSHKLEVKVGGDSMLARLLRKTIGALNTSSDTVVESNNLPCLPQPVCMDARAYWRASLPIVLLVCLCLAQAFGYRLRRVIAAFYFPKREKKRVLFLYNDLLRKRAAFTKLRRALIIRRAQQQRGPRHHLVDTLHHRCPLLRRWLRRRCVVCQAPETPESYVCPTPECEAVYCQSCWNDMKKLCPVCTPREELSSSAYSDSNDDLKYAE
;
A
#
# COMPACT_ATOMS: atom_id res chain seq x y z
N LEU A 1 28.83 2.77 -15.40
CA LEU A 1 27.59 2.97 -14.63
C LEU A 1 27.14 1.62 -14.08
N GLY A 2 27.79 1.15 -13.01
CA GLY A 2 27.32 -0.04 -12.29
C GLY A 2 26.14 0.34 -11.38
N PRO A 3 25.26 -0.61 -11.06
CA PRO A 3 24.13 -0.36 -10.16
C PRO A 3 24.69 0.10 -8.81
N TYR A 4 24.18 1.20 -8.26
CA TYR A 4 24.58 1.73 -6.96
C TYR A 4 24.50 0.62 -5.89
N PRO A 5 25.63 0.01 -5.47
CA PRO A 5 25.58 -1.18 -4.63
C PRO A 5 25.00 -0.85 -3.25
N GLY A 6 25.17 0.40 -2.79
CA GLY A 6 24.63 0.87 -1.51
C GLY A 6 23.10 0.99 -1.48
N LEU A 7 22.44 1.36 -2.59
CA LEU A 7 20.97 1.54 -2.59
C LEU A 7 20.25 0.18 -2.63
N LEU A 8 20.80 -0.78 -3.38
CA LEU A 8 20.28 -2.16 -3.42
C LEU A 8 20.55 -2.91 -2.11
N ALA A 9 21.71 -2.68 -1.48
CA ALA A 9 21.99 -3.24 -0.15
C ALA A 9 21.02 -2.66 0.90
N GLN A 10 20.79 -1.35 0.89
CA GLN A 10 19.90 -0.69 1.83
C GLN A 10 18.43 -1.10 1.71
N GLY A 11 17.95 -1.33 0.48
CA GLY A 11 16.62 -1.89 0.26
C GLY A 11 16.46 -3.30 0.85
N LYS A 12 17.53 -4.11 0.84
CA LYS A 12 17.53 -5.45 1.45
C LYS A 12 17.53 -5.41 2.97
N GLU A 13 18.32 -4.52 3.57
CA GLU A 13 18.36 -4.34 5.03
C GLU A 13 16.98 -3.89 5.56
N LEU A 14 16.37 -2.88 4.92
CA LEU A 14 15.04 -2.40 5.32
C LEU A 14 13.98 -3.49 5.15
N LEU A 15 14.03 -4.24 4.03
CA LEU A 15 13.13 -5.38 3.78
C LEU A 15 13.28 -6.48 4.85
N GLY A 16 14.48 -6.68 5.40
CA GLY A 16 14.74 -7.61 6.49
C GLY A 16 14.20 -7.14 7.85
N THR A 17 14.10 -5.83 8.09
CA THR A 17 13.54 -5.27 9.34
C THR A 17 12.00 -5.24 9.38
N LEU A 18 11.35 -5.22 8.21
CA LEU A 18 9.88 -5.19 8.08
C LEU A 18 9.15 -6.37 8.77
N PRO A 19 9.53 -7.64 8.58
CA PRO A 19 8.82 -8.75 9.21
C PRO A 19 8.90 -8.71 10.75
N ILE A 20 10.03 -8.27 11.30
CA ILE A 20 10.22 -8.16 12.76
C ILE A 20 9.35 -7.05 13.33
N ALA A 21 9.29 -5.90 12.67
CA ALA A 21 8.43 -4.79 13.06
C ALA A 21 6.93 -5.16 12.96
N LEU A 22 6.54 -5.87 11.89
CA LEU A 22 5.17 -6.37 11.71
C LEU A 22 4.78 -7.36 12.80
N LEU A 23 5.66 -8.32 13.11
CA LEU A 23 5.44 -9.30 14.18
C LEU A 23 5.24 -8.62 15.53
N LEU A 24 6.06 -7.60 15.85
CA LEU A 24 5.92 -6.84 17.08
C LEU A 24 4.57 -6.12 17.15
N LEU A 25 4.17 -5.44 16.06
CA LEU A 25 2.87 -4.76 15.97
C LEU A 25 1.70 -5.73 16.15
N LEU A 26 1.78 -6.91 15.53
CA LEU A 26 0.80 -7.99 15.68
C LEU A 26 0.69 -8.46 17.13
N LEU A 27 1.81 -8.71 17.80
CA LEU A 27 1.84 -9.14 19.19
C LEU A 27 1.28 -8.07 20.14
N CYS A 28 1.64 -6.80 19.93
CA CYS A 28 1.10 -5.68 20.72
C CYS A 28 -0.41 -5.53 20.50
N GLY A 29 -0.88 -5.66 19.26
CA GLY A 29 -2.30 -5.60 18.93
C GLY A 29 -3.09 -6.77 19.54
N LEU A 30 -2.51 -7.98 19.54
CA LEU A 30 -3.11 -9.16 20.15
C LEU A 30 -3.24 -9.01 21.66
N ASP A 31 -2.21 -8.54 22.35
CA ASP A 31 -2.25 -8.30 23.80
C ASP A 31 -3.32 -7.25 24.17
N TRP A 32 -3.40 -6.16 23.40
CA TRP A 32 -4.46 -5.15 23.58
C TRP A 32 -5.87 -5.71 23.34
N ALA A 33 -6.03 -6.55 22.30
CA ALA A 33 -7.30 -7.20 22.01
C ALA A 33 -7.70 -8.18 23.13
N LEU A 34 -6.76 -9.01 23.60
CA LEU A 34 -6.99 -9.94 24.70
C LEU A 34 -7.37 -9.20 25.99
N TYR A 35 -6.66 -8.13 26.33
CA TYR A 35 -6.99 -7.27 27.46
C TYR A 35 -8.42 -6.73 27.35
N SER A 36 -8.77 -6.19 26.19
CA SER A 36 -10.10 -5.61 25.94
C SER A 36 -11.22 -6.65 26.05
N VAL A 37 -11.00 -7.87 25.53
CA VAL A 37 -11.95 -8.98 25.64
C VAL A 37 -12.13 -9.40 27.09
N PHE A 38 -11.04 -9.61 27.83
CA PHE A 38 -11.11 -10.01 29.24
C PHE A 38 -11.74 -8.93 30.13
N ASP A 39 -11.46 -7.65 29.87
CA ASP A 39 -12.10 -6.55 30.59
C ASP A 39 -13.61 -6.46 30.29
N THR A 40 -14.00 -6.63 29.02
CA THR A 40 -15.42 -6.66 28.62
C THR A 40 -16.15 -7.82 29.29
N ILE A 41 -15.55 -9.01 29.30
CA ILE A 41 -16.10 -10.19 29.99
C ILE A 41 -16.27 -9.89 31.48
N ARG A 42 -15.25 -9.34 32.14
CA ARG A 42 -15.30 -8.97 33.56
C ARG A 42 -16.45 -7.99 33.85
N GLN A 43 -16.63 -6.97 33.03
CA GLN A 43 -17.70 -5.98 33.21
C GLN A 43 -19.10 -6.56 33.01
N HIS A 44 -19.29 -7.47 32.05
CA HIS A 44 -20.62 -7.97 31.67
C HIS A 44 -21.01 -9.29 32.36
N SER A 45 -20.06 -10.03 32.94
CA SER A 45 -20.30 -11.31 33.62
C SER A 45 -20.44 -11.21 35.14
N PHE A 46 -20.24 -10.03 35.73
CA PHE A 46 -20.44 -9.84 37.16
C PHE A 46 -21.92 -10.03 37.52
N GLN A 47 -22.22 -11.07 38.30
CA GLN A 47 -23.57 -11.40 38.76
C GLN A 47 -23.54 -11.66 40.27
N GLN A 48 -24.30 -10.87 41.01
CA GLN A 48 -24.50 -11.06 42.45
C GLN A 48 -25.92 -11.56 42.67
N TYR A 49 -26.05 -12.79 43.18
CA TYR A 49 -27.33 -13.39 43.54
C TYR A 49 -27.47 -13.39 45.06
N SER A 50 -28.46 -12.66 45.58
CA SER A 50 -28.85 -12.70 46.98
C SER A 50 -30.10 -13.57 47.14
N PHE A 51 -29.94 -14.77 47.70
CA PHE A 51 -31.06 -15.66 47.97
C PHE A 51 -31.55 -15.40 49.41
N ARG A 52 -32.75 -14.82 49.53
CA ARG A 52 -33.42 -14.58 50.81
C ARG A 52 -34.58 -15.55 50.95
N SER A 53 -34.45 -16.54 51.84
CA SER A 53 -35.55 -17.44 52.21
C SER A 53 -35.97 -17.17 53.66
N SER A 54 -37.24 -16.82 53.86
CA SER A 54 -37.83 -16.60 55.18
C SER A 54 -38.96 -17.61 55.39
N HIS A 55 -38.71 -18.64 56.19
CA HIS A 55 -39.71 -19.64 56.57
C HIS A 55 -40.20 -19.37 58.00
N LYS A 56 -41.42 -18.82 58.13
CA LYS A 56 -42.06 -18.61 59.43
C LYS A 56 -43.03 -19.76 59.73
N LEU A 57 -42.57 -20.74 60.50
CA LEU A 57 -43.38 -21.87 60.97
C LEU A 57 -43.90 -21.58 62.39
N GLU A 58 -45.17 -21.21 62.51
CA GLU A 58 -45.84 -21.00 63.82
C GLU A 58 -46.74 -22.21 64.13
N VAL A 59 -46.33 -23.04 65.08
CA VAL A 59 -47.07 -24.26 65.47
C VAL A 59 -47.81 -24.02 66.79
N LYS A 60 -49.14 -23.92 66.75
CA LYS A 60 -50.00 -23.78 67.94
C LYS A 60 -50.57 -25.14 68.36
N VAL A 61 -50.21 -25.61 69.55
CA VAL A 61 -50.71 -26.88 70.12
C VAL A 61 -51.88 -26.63 71.06
N GLY A 62 -53.09 -27.09 70.71
CA GLY A 62 -54.31 -26.99 71.54
C GLY A 62 -54.50 -28.14 72.54
N GLY A 63 -55.27 -27.90 73.61
CA GLY A 63 -55.65 -28.91 74.64
C GLY A 63 -54.76 -28.93 75.89
N ASP A 64 -55.29 -29.37 77.04
CA ASP A 64 -54.60 -29.33 78.36
C ASP A 64 -54.03 -30.67 78.85
N SER A 65 -53.92 -31.64 77.96
CA SER A 65 -53.34 -32.96 78.26
C SER A 65 -51.84 -32.87 78.58
N MET A 66 -51.32 -33.87 79.31
CA MET A 66 -49.91 -33.96 79.68
C MET A 66 -48.99 -34.03 78.44
N LEU A 67 -49.45 -34.68 77.35
CA LEU A 67 -48.78 -34.73 76.05
C LEU A 67 -48.74 -33.36 75.36
N ALA A 68 -49.84 -32.60 75.39
CA ALA A 68 -49.89 -31.26 74.82
C ALA A 68 -48.92 -30.30 75.52
N ARG A 69 -48.74 -30.44 76.85
CA ARG A 69 -47.74 -29.69 77.63
C ARG A 69 -46.30 -30.06 77.29
N LEU A 70 -46.00 -31.34 77.04
CA LEU A 70 -44.69 -31.77 76.57
C LEU A 70 -44.39 -31.23 75.17
N LEU A 71 -45.33 -31.36 74.23
CA LEU A 71 -45.18 -30.87 72.86
C LEU A 71 -45.00 -29.35 72.82
N ARG A 72 -45.71 -28.58 73.65
CA ARG A 72 -45.50 -27.13 73.76
C ARG A 72 -44.09 -26.77 74.24
N LYS A 73 -43.56 -27.53 75.21
CA LYS A 73 -42.20 -27.31 75.74
C LYS A 73 -41.10 -27.73 74.76
N THR A 74 -41.30 -28.80 73.99
CA THR A 74 -40.31 -29.26 73.01
C THR A 74 -40.35 -28.45 71.71
N ILE A 75 -41.54 -28.07 71.23
CA ILE A 75 -41.72 -27.28 70.00
C ILE A 75 -41.43 -25.79 70.24
N GLY A 76 -41.58 -25.29 71.46
CA GLY A 76 -41.16 -23.93 71.82
C GLY A 76 -39.67 -23.67 71.61
N ALA A 77 -38.83 -24.71 71.70
CA ALA A 77 -37.40 -24.63 71.38
C ALA A 77 -37.10 -24.66 69.87
N LEU A 78 -38.08 -25.09 69.05
CA LEU A 78 -38.01 -25.15 67.59
C LEU A 78 -38.74 -23.97 66.92
N ASN A 79 -39.30 -23.03 67.69
CA ASN A 79 -39.86 -21.78 67.19
C ASN A 79 -38.72 -20.81 66.81
N THR A 80 -37.90 -21.24 65.86
CA THR A 80 -36.73 -20.50 65.40
C THR A 80 -37.06 -19.95 64.03
N SER A 81 -37.38 -18.67 63.94
CA SER A 81 -37.42 -17.95 62.67
C SER A 81 -35.99 -17.85 62.14
N SER A 82 -35.58 -18.75 61.26
CA SER A 82 -34.27 -18.70 60.61
C SER A 82 -34.37 -17.85 59.34
N ASP A 83 -34.00 -16.58 59.43
CA ASP A 83 -33.68 -15.78 58.25
C ASP A 83 -32.30 -16.23 57.75
N THR A 84 -32.27 -16.97 56.64
CA THR A 84 -31.03 -17.36 55.98
C THR A 84 -30.84 -16.46 54.76
N VAL A 85 -29.86 -15.56 54.86
CA VAL A 85 -29.42 -14.70 53.75
C VAL A 85 -28.15 -15.31 53.19
N VAL A 86 -28.26 -15.96 52.02
CA VAL A 86 -27.11 -16.50 51.31
C VAL A 86 -26.77 -15.51 50.19
N GLU A 87 -25.71 -14.73 50.42
CA GLU A 87 -25.08 -13.87 49.41
C GLU A 87 -24.03 -14.70 48.67
N SER A 88 -24.26 -15.00 47.39
CA SER A 88 -23.26 -15.67 46.53
C SER A 88 -22.76 -14.71 45.45
N ASN A 89 -21.44 -14.49 45.42
CA ASN A 89 -20.77 -13.65 44.43
C ASN A 89 -19.89 -14.49 43.50
N ASN A 90 -19.91 -14.19 42.20
CA ASN A 90 -19.08 -14.87 41.21
C ASN A 90 -17.73 -14.17 40.95
N LEU A 91 -17.40 -13.14 41.76
CA LEU A 91 -16.15 -12.38 41.69
C LEU A 91 -14.87 -13.25 41.67
N PRO A 92 -14.76 -14.37 42.42
CA PRO A 92 -13.57 -15.23 42.39
C PRO A 92 -13.40 -15.98 41.07
N CYS A 93 -14.46 -16.11 40.29
CA CYS A 93 -14.49 -16.84 39.02
C CYS A 93 -14.27 -15.94 37.80
N LEU A 94 -14.24 -14.61 38.00
CA LEU A 94 -14.06 -13.65 36.91
C LEU A 94 -12.58 -13.56 36.51
N PRO A 95 -12.25 -13.54 35.21
CA PRO A 95 -10.88 -13.32 34.76
C PRO A 95 -10.38 -11.96 35.25
N GLN A 96 -9.15 -11.93 35.74
CA GLN A 96 -8.46 -10.69 36.09
C GLN A 96 -7.52 -10.32 34.93
N PRO A 97 -7.89 -9.36 34.08
CA PRO A 97 -7.05 -8.96 32.96
C PRO A 97 -5.77 -8.30 33.49
N VAL A 98 -4.63 -8.92 33.21
CA VAL A 98 -3.32 -8.35 33.51
C VAL A 98 -2.74 -7.84 32.20
N CYS A 99 -2.69 -6.53 32.03
CA CYS A 99 -1.99 -5.92 30.89
C CYS A 99 -0.49 -5.99 31.10
N MET A 100 0.27 -6.15 30.02
CA MET A 100 1.72 -6.07 30.09
C MET A 100 2.14 -4.63 30.44
N ASP A 101 3.07 -4.48 31.38
CA ASP A 101 3.52 -3.16 31.87
C ASP A 101 3.99 -2.27 30.71
N ALA A 102 3.65 -0.98 30.76
CA ALA A 102 4.12 0.01 29.77
C ALA A 102 5.66 0.00 29.62
N ARG A 103 6.38 -0.28 30.71
CA ARG A 103 7.84 -0.40 30.72
C ARG A 103 8.34 -1.63 29.96
N ALA A 104 7.62 -2.74 30.00
CA ALA A 104 7.93 -3.95 29.24
C ALA A 104 7.72 -3.74 27.74
N TYR A 105 6.63 -3.07 27.37
CA TYR A 105 6.38 -2.62 25.99
C TYR A 105 7.49 -1.75 25.43
N TRP A 106 7.90 -0.74 26.20
CA TRP A 106 9.00 0.13 25.78
C TRP A 106 10.32 -0.62 25.61
N ARG A 107 10.66 -1.54 26.51
CA ARG A 107 11.88 -2.35 26.38
C ARG A 107 11.86 -3.24 25.14
N ALA A 108 10.71 -3.80 24.79
CA ALA A 108 10.57 -4.66 23.61
C ALA A 108 10.60 -3.85 22.29
N SER A 109 10.03 -2.64 22.28
CA SER A 109 9.96 -1.81 21.07
C SER A 109 11.22 -1.00 20.79
N LEU A 110 11.93 -0.53 21.83
CA LEU A 110 13.13 0.28 21.74
C LEU A 110 14.20 -0.27 20.75
N PRO A 111 14.62 -1.55 20.78
CA PRO A 111 15.67 -2.03 19.87
C PRO A 111 15.23 -2.00 18.40
N ILE A 112 13.96 -2.28 18.11
CA ILE A 112 13.42 -2.26 16.75
C ILE A 112 13.35 -0.83 16.24
N VAL A 113 12.85 0.10 17.07
CA VAL A 113 12.81 1.53 16.73
C VAL A 113 14.23 2.05 16.48
N LEU A 114 15.18 1.70 17.34
CA LEU A 114 16.58 2.09 17.17
C LEU A 114 17.17 1.54 15.87
N LEU A 115 16.91 0.27 15.54
CA LEU A 115 17.37 -0.35 14.31
C LEU A 115 16.84 0.39 13.07
N VAL A 116 15.53 0.68 13.04
CA VAL A 116 14.91 1.46 11.96
C VAL A 116 15.54 2.85 11.85
N CYS A 117 15.73 3.55 12.97
CA CYS A 117 16.39 4.86 13.01
C CYS A 117 17.82 4.81 12.44
N LEU A 118 18.60 3.78 12.78
CA LEU A 118 19.95 3.59 12.26
C LEU A 118 19.94 3.31 10.75
N CYS A 119 19.02 2.49 10.26
CA CYS A 119 18.85 2.24 8.82
C CYS A 119 18.53 3.54 8.06
N LEU A 120 17.67 4.40 8.63
CA LEU A 120 17.38 5.73 8.07
C LEU A 120 18.61 6.64 8.10
N ALA A 121 19.29 6.74 9.24
CA ALA A 121 20.50 7.54 9.40
C ALA A 121 21.58 7.13 8.40
N GLN A 122 21.73 5.83 8.13
CA GLN A 122 22.62 5.32 7.09
C GLN A 122 22.20 5.80 5.69
N ALA A 123 20.90 5.84 5.38
CA ALA A 123 20.39 6.32 4.09
C ALA A 123 20.74 7.79 3.87
N PHE A 124 20.50 8.60 4.89
CA PHE A 124 20.84 10.02 4.88
C PHE A 124 22.35 10.23 4.88
N GLY A 125 23.12 9.41 5.60
CA GLY A 125 24.58 9.44 5.61
C GLY A 125 25.20 9.22 4.22
N TYR A 126 24.68 8.25 3.44
CA TYR A 126 25.14 8.05 2.07
C TYR A 126 24.82 9.25 1.16
N ARG A 127 23.65 9.87 1.32
CA ARG A 127 23.29 11.09 0.58
C ARG A 127 24.20 12.25 0.96
N LEU A 128 24.41 12.45 2.25
CA LEU A 128 25.25 13.52 2.78
C LEU A 128 26.71 13.36 2.37
N ARG A 129 27.23 12.13 2.35
CA ARG A 129 28.60 11.84 1.86
C ARG A 129 28.81 12.33 0.43
N ARG A 130 27.81 12.20 -0.44
CA ARG A 130 27.89 12.75 -1.80
C ARG A 130 27.94 14.28 -1.80
N VAL A 131 27.12 14.94 -0.97
CA VAL A 131 27.10 16.40 -0.84
C VAL A 131 28.44 16.92 -0.31
N ILE A 132 28.96 16.29 0.76
CA ILE A 132 30.28 16.61 1.33
C ILE A 132 31.37 16.42 0.27
N ALA A 133 31.40 15.28 -0.44
CA ALA A 133 32.39 15.04 -1.48
C ALA A 133 32.28 16.05 -2.65
N ALA A 134 31.07 16.49 -3.00
CA ALA A 134 30.84 17.52 -4.00
C ALA A 134 31.38 18.89 -3.55
N PHE A 135 31.25 19.21 -2.26
CA PHE A 135 31.78 20.44 -1.68
C PHE A 135 33.32 20.47 -1.67
N TYR A 136 33.98 19.39 -1.25
CA TYR A 136 35.44 19.32 -1.20
C TYR A 136 36.12 19.10 -2.57
N PHE A 137 35.47 18.39 -3.50
CA PHE A 137 36.05 18.06 -4.82
C PHE A 137 35.16 18.49 -6.00
N PRO A 138 34.90 19.80 -6.18
CA PRO A 138 33.95 20.31 -7.17
C PRO A 138 34.36 19.97 -8.61
N LYS A 139 35.66 19.98 -8.92
CA LYS A 139 36.18 19.65 -10.27
C LYS A 139 35.82 18.21 -10.68
N ARG A 140 35.87 17.25 -9.74
CA ARG A 140 35.56 15.83 -10.01
C ARG A 140 34.06 15.60 -10.14
N GLU A 141 33.24 16.25 -9.32
CA GLU A 141 31.78 16.15 -9.43
C GLU A 141 31.27 16.80 -10.72
N LYS A 142 31.80 17.97 -11.12
CA LYS A 142 31.43 18.61 -12.41
C LYS A 142 31.68 17.67 -13.60
N LYS A 143 32.82 16.97 -13.64
CA LYS A 143 33.11 15.96 -14.68
C LYS A 143 32.10 14.81 -14.69
N ARG A 144 31.71 14.30 -13.52
CA ARG A 144 30.69 13.23 -13.40
C ARG A 144 29.32 13.70 -13.83
N VAL A 145 28.92 14.91 -13.45
CA VAL A 145 27.64 15.52 -13.83
C VAL A 145 27.58 15.77 -15.34
N LEU A 146 28.63 16.34 -15.93
CA LEU A 146 28.73 16.54 -17.38
C LEU A 146 28.69 15.21 -18.14
N PHE A 147 29.41 14.19 -17.67
CA PHE A 147 29.35 12.86 -18.26
C PHE A 147 27.94 12.28 -18.20
N LEU A 148 27.28 12.33 -17.03
CA LEU A 148 25.91 11.83 -16.87
C LEU A 148 24.92 12.60 -17.74
N TYR A 149 25.06 13.92 -17.82
CA TYR A 149 24.26 14.78 -18.68
C TYR A 149 24.40 14.37 -20.14
N ASN A 150 25.64 14.24 -20.63
CA ASN A 150 25.92 13.82 -22.00
C ASN A 150 25.44 12.40 -22.29
N ASP A 151 25.57 11.47 -21.35
CA ASP A 151 25.04 10.11 -21.47
C ASP A 151 23.50 10.10 -21.56
N LEU A 152 22.81 10.84 -20.68
CA LEU A 152 21.36 10.99 -20.74
C LEU A 152 20.90 11.64 -22.03
N LEU A 153 21.64 12.64 -22.52
CA LEU A 153 21.35 13.31 -23.77
C LEU A 153 21.48 12.35 -24.95
N ARG A 154 22.56 11.57 -25.01
CA ARG A 154 22.77 10.53 -26.03
C ARG A 154 21.68 9.47 -25.99
N LYS A 155 21.28 9.01 -24.79
CA LYS A 155 20.19 8.04 -24.61
C LYS A 155 18.84 8.58 -25.07
N ARG A 156 18.52 9.84 -24.74
CA ARG A 156 17.30 10.51 -25.22
C ARG A 156 17.30 10.64 -26.74
N ALA A 157 18.42 11.08 -27.33
CA ALA A 157 18.55 11.18 -28.78
C ALA A 157 18.39 9.81 -29.47
N ALA A 158 19.02 8.76 -28.94
CA ALA A 158 18.88 7.40 -29.45
C ALA A 158 17.43 6.88 -29.33
N PHE A 159 16.78 7.09 -28.19
CA PHE A 159 15.39 6.71 -27.98
C PHE A 159 14.44 7.40 -28.97
N THR A 160 14.62 8.70 -29.19
CA THR A 160 13.83 9.46 -30.19
C THR A 160 14.07 8.93 -31.60
N LYS A 161 15.31 8.61 -31.98
CA LYS A 161 15.62 7.98 -33.29
C LYS A 161 14.90 6.64 -33.44
N LEU A 162 14.98 5.77 -32.44
CA LEU A 162 14.32 4.46 -32.45
C LEU A 162 12.79 4.59 -32.54
N ARG A 163 12.20 5.46 -31.72
CA ARG A 163 10.75 5.73 -31.75
C ARG A 163 10.29 6.24 -33.11
N ARG A 164 11.03 7.16 -33.71
CA ARG A 164 10.72 7.67 -35.05
C ARG A 164 10.82 6.58 -36.10
N ALA A 165 11.88 5.77 -36.08
CA ALA A 165 12.04 4.64 -37.01
C ALA A 165 10.87 3.64 -36.91
N LEU A 166 10.39 3.37 -35.68
CA LEU A 166 9.21 2.55 -35.46
C LEU A 166 7.94 3.17 -36.04
N ILE A 167 7.73 4.48 -35.87
CA ILE A 167 6.59 5.20 -36.45
C ILE A 167 6.62 5.13 -37.98
N ILE A 168 7.78 5.40 -38.60
CA ILE A 168 7.95 5.32 -40.06
C ILE A 168 7.67 3.91 -40.57
N ARG A 169 8.23 2.88 -39.92
CA ARG A 169 7.99 1.48 -40.29
C ARG A 169 6.50 1.12 -40.20
N ARG A 170 5.80 1.58 -39.16
CA ARG A 170 4.36 1.33 -38.99
C ARG A 170 3.53 2.06 -40.05
N ALA A 171 3.89 3.29 -40.40
CA ALA A 171 3.23 4.03 -41.47
C ALA A 171 3.42 3.31 -42.82
N GLN A 172 4.63 2.85 -43.12
CA GLN A 172 4.92 2.04 -44.33
C GLN A 172 4.14 0.73 -44.36
N GLN A 173 4.00 0.03 -43.23
CA GLN A 173 3.20 -1.19 -43.14
C GLN A 173 1.71 -0.94 -43.40
N GLN A 174 1.18 0.20 -42.96
CA GLN A 174 -0.22 0.58 -43.24
C GLN A 174 -0.45 0.97 -44.69
N ARG A 175 0.60 1.45 -45.37
CA ARG A 175 0.61 1.77 -46.81
C ARG A 175 0.62 0.53 -47.71
N GLY A 176 1.07 -0.63 -47.19
CA GLY A 176 1.12 -1.86 -47.97
C GLY A 176 -0.21 -2.17 -48.68
N PRO A 177 -0.19 -2.77 -49.88
CA PRO A 177 -1.38 -2.94 -50.70
C PRO A 177 -2.46 -3.66 -49.89
N ARG A 178 -3.57 -2.96 -49.62
CA ARG A 178 -4.78 -3.61 -49.12
C ARG A 178 -5.25 -4.53 -50.25
N HIS A 179 -5.06 -5.83 -50.06
CA HIS A 179 -5.63 -6.79 -50.98
C HIS A 179 -7.14 -6.53 -51.04
N HIS A 180 -7.70 -6.32 -52.23
CA HIS A 180 -9.14 -6.10 -52.45
C HIS A 180 -10.04 -7.08 -51.68
N LEU A 181 -9.55 -8.30 -51.43
CA LEU A 181 -10.22 -9.32 -50.63
C LEU A 181 -10.47 -8.89 -49.17
N VAL A 182 -9.57 -8.10 -48.58
CA VAL A 182 -9.65 -7.60 -47.20
C VAL A 182 -10.74 -6.53 -47.08
N ASP A 183 -10.88 -5.66 -48.08
CA ASP A 183 -11.93 -4.64 -48.12
C ASP A 183 -13.31 -5.27 -48.39
N THR A 184 -13.40 -6.27 -49.25
CA THR A 184 -14.65 -7.04 -49.47
C THR A 184 -15.09 -7.82 -48.22
N LEU A 185 -14.13 -8.41 -47.49
CA LEU A 185 -14.41 -9.15 -46.25
C LEU A 185 -14.77 -8.20 -45.08
N HIS A 186 -14.23 -6.99 -45.08
CA HIS A 186 -14.54 -5.93 -44.12
C HIS A 186 -16.01 -5.47 -44.19
N HIS A 187 -16.64 -5.50 -45.37
CA HIS A 187 -18.06 -5.17 -45.53
C HIS A 187 -19.00 -6.28 -45.06
N ARG A 188 -18.58 -7.56 -45.12
CA ARG A 188 -19.44 -8.70 -44.80
C ARG A 188 -19.53 -9.03 -43.30
N CYS A 189 -18.53 -8.68 -42.50
CA CYS A 189 -18.42 -9.11 -41.10
C CYS A 189 -18.09 -7.95 -40.13
N PRO A 190 -19.04 -7.51 -39.27
CA PRO A 190 -18.81 -6.41 -38.32
C PRO A 190 -17.76 -6.73 -37.24
N LEU A 191 -17.54 -8.01 -36.96
CA LEU A 191 -16.50 -8.45 -36.03
C LEU A 191 -15.09 -8.28 -36.63
N LEU A 192 -14.89 -8.63 -37.91
CA LEU A 192 -13.61 -8.42 -38.61
C LEU A 192 -13.30 -6.94 -38.79
N ARG A 193 -14.32 -6.09 -38.93
CA ARG A 193 -14.17 -4.62 -38.97
C ARG A 193 -13.37 -4.06 -37.80
N ARG A 194 -13.49 -4.63 -36.60
CA ARG A 194 -12.73 -4.15 -35.43
C ARG A 194 -11.23 -4.50 -35.48
N TRP A 195 -10.88 -5.58 -36.18
CA TRP A 195 -9.50 -6.08 -36.30
C TRP A 195 -8.76 -5.49 -37.51
N LEU A 196 -9.48 -5.18 -38.58
CA LEU A 196 -8.95 -4.66 -39.85
C LEU A 196 -8.82 -3.11 -39.90
N ARG A 197 -9.35 -2.38 -38.91
CA ARG A 197 -9.20 -0.92 -38.82
C ARG A 197 -7.73 -0.51 -38.79
N ARG A 198 -7.41 0.65 -39.38
CA ARG A 198 -6.07 1.24 -39.20
C ARG A 198 -5.88 1.51 -37.71
N ARG A 199 -4.62 1.59 -37.29
CA ARG A 199 -4.26 1.85 -35.89
C ARG A 199 -3.37 3.07 -35.85
N CYS A 200 -3.39 3.80 -34.74
CA CYS A 200 -2.46 4.91 -34.59
C CYS A 200 -1.01 4.44 -34.69
N VAL A 201 -0.20 5.07 -35.54
CA VAL A 201 1.22 4.72 -35.72
C VAL A 201 2.06 4.90 -34.44
N VAL A 202 1.59 5.71 -33.49
CA VAL A 202 2.26 5.99 -32.21
C VAL A 202 1.85 4.99 -31.12
N CYS A 203 0.57 5.00 -30.72
CA CYS A 203 0.06 4.23 -29.58
C CYS A 203 -0.64 2.91 -29.94
N GLN A 204 -0.87 2.63 -31.23
CA GLN A 204 -1.60 1.46 -31.73
C GLN A 204 -3.09 1.37 -31.35
N ALA A 205 -3.69 2.45 -30.82
CA ALA A 205 -5.13 2.52 -30.62
C ALA A 205 -5.88 2.37 -31.98
N PRO A 206 -7.05 1.72 -32.02
CA PRO A 206 -7.84 1.59 -33.23
C PRO A 206 -8.32 2.95 -33.74
N GLU A 207 -8.44 3.08 -35.06
CA GLU A 207 -8.95 4.28 -35.73
C GLU A 207 -10.39 4.61 -35.28
N THR A 208 -10.58 5.87 -34.88
CA THR A 208 -11.84 6.50 -34.50
C THR A 208 -12.21 7.57 -35.54
N PRO A 209 -13.48 8.00 -35.63
CA PRO A 209 -13.87 9.09 -36.54
C PRO A 209 -13.14 10.41 -36.27
N GLU A 210 -12.61 10.61 -35.06
CA GLU A 210 -11.82 11.80 -34.66
C GLU A 210 -10.31 11.63 -34.88
N SER A 211 -9.89 10.53 -35.52
CA SER A 211 -8.48 10.31 -35.84
C SER A 211 -8.00 11.22 -36.96
N TYR A 212 -6.73 11.61 -36.90
CA TYR A 212 -6.11 12.50 -37.86
C TYR A 212 -5.28 11.72 -38.86
N VAL A 213 -5.58 11.89 -40.15
CA VAL A 213 -4.80 11.32 -41.24
C VAL A 213 -3.89 12.40 -41.82
N CYS A 214 -2.62 12.09 -42.00
CA CYS A 214 -1.67 13.03 -42.59
C CYS A 214 -2.09 13.39 -44.03
N PRO A 215 -2.23 14.68 -44.39
CA PRO A 215 -2.72 15.11 -45.70
C PRO A 215 -1.70 14.95 -46.84
N THR A 216 -0.46 14.59 -46.54
CA THR A 216 0.57 14.40 -47.57
C THR A 216 0.31 13.12 -48.36
N PRO A 217 0.28 13.20 -49.70
CA PRO A 217 -0.19 12.10 -50.56
C PRO A 217 0.65 10.83 -50.45
N GLU A 218 1.90 10.93 -50.01
CA GLU A 218 2.80 9.79 -49.88
C GLU A 218 2.82 9.15 -48.48
N CYS A 219 2.26 9.81 -47.46
CA CYS A 219 2.40 9.37 -46.07
C CYS A 219 1.19 8.57 -45.56
N GLU A 220 -0.03 9.09 -45.75
CA GLU A 220 -1.30 8.53 -45.24
C GLU A 220 -1.28 8.00 -43.78
N ALA A 221 -0.37 8.48 -42.94
CA ALA A 221 -0.20 7.96 -41.59
C ALA A 221 -1.38 8.38 -40.69
N VAL A 222 -1.90 7.43 -39.91
CA VAL A 222 -3.05 7.65 -39.02
C VAL A 222 -2.58 7.91 -37.59
N TYR A 223 -3.10 8.98 -36.98
CA TYR A 223 -2.83 9.41 -35.61
C TYR A 223 -4.11 9.46 -34.78
N CYS A 224 -4.02 9.06 -33.52
CA CYS A 224 -5.07 9.33 -32.55
C CYS A 224 -5.07 10.83 -32.20
N GLN A 225 -6.22 11.41 -31.81
CA GLN A 225 -6.31 12.84 -31.54
C GLN A 225 -5.30 13.30 -30.47
N SER A 226 -5.17 12.56 -29.36
CA SER A 226 -4.17 12.87 -28.32
C SER A 226 -2.75 12.78 -28.85
N CYS A 227 -2.42 11.70 -29.57
CA CYS A 227 -1.12 11.49 -30.19
C CYS A 227 -0.74 12.62 -31.16
N TRP A 228 -1.70 13.12 -31.93
CA TRP A 228 -1.49 14.20 -32.89
C TRP A 228 -1.21 15.53 -32.19
N ASN A 229 -1.93 15.81 -31.11
CA ASN A 229 -1.70 16.99 -30.27
C ASN A 229 -0.35 16.92 -29.53
N ASP A 230 0.00 15.75 -28.99
CA ASP A 230 1.29 15.52 -28.31
C ASP A 230 2.48 15.74 -29.26
N MET A 231 2.31 15.41 -30.55
CA MET A 231 3.28 15.66 -31.61
C MET A 231 3.27 17.11 -32.13
N LYS A 232 2.58 18.03 -31.45
CA LYS A 232 2.43 19.44 -31.85
C LYS A 232 1.87 19.62 -33.27
N LYS A 233 1.00 18.71 -33.71
CA LYS A 233 0.40 18.71 -35.05
C LYS A 233 1.44 18.60 -36.19
N LEU A 234 2.61 18.04 -35.91
CA LEU A 234 3.65 17.75 -36.89
C LEU A 234 3.71 16.25 -37.14
N CYS A 235 3.84 15.85 -38.41
CA CYS A 235 3.92 14.46 -38.80
C CYS A 235 5.39 13.97 -38.73
N PRO A 236 5.76 13.04 -37.83
CA PRO A 236 7.15 12.57 -37.71
C PRO A 236 7.66 11.82 -38.94
N VAL A 237 6.76 11.40 -39.83
CA VAL A 237 7.10 10.70 -41.07
C VAL A 237 7.50 11.70 -42.15
N CYS A 238 6.77 12.82 -42.27
CA CYS A 238 7.01 13.83 -43.32
C CYS A 238 8.00 14.91 -42.91
N THR A 239 7.94 15.35 -41.65
CA THR A 239 8.73 16.48 -41.17
C THR A 239 10.20 16.07 -41.01
N PRO A 240 11.18 16.83 -41.57
CA PRO A 240 12.60 16.61 -41.34
C PRO A 240 12.96 16.58 -39.84
N ARG A 241 14.07 15.93 -39.50
CA ARG A 241 14.43 15.73 -38.08
C ARG A 241 14.75 17.04 -37.39
N GLU A 242 15.37 17.93 -38.13
CA GLU A 242 15.90 19.22 -37.71
C GLU A 242 14.77 20.14 -37.25
N GLU A 243 13.63 20.14 -37.97
CA GLU A 243 12.43 20.90 -37.65
C GLU A 243 11.65 20.33 -36.47
N LEU A 244 11.72 19.01 -36.26
CA LEU A 244 11.10 18.33 -35.12
C LEU A 244 11.92 18.49 -33.83
N SER A 245 13.24 18.71 -33.96
CA SER A 245 14.17 18.93 -32.86
C SER A 245 14.50 20.39 -32.56
N SER A 246 14.12 21.33 -33.43
CA SER A 246 14.49 22.76 -33.30
C SER A 246 14.03 23.42 -32.00
N SER A 247 13.12 22.79 -31.24
CA SER A 247 12.76 23.24 -29.88
C SER A 247 13.64 22.69 -28.76
N ALA A 248 14.67 21.90 -29.04
CA ALA A 248 15.60 21.38 -28.04
C ALA A 248 16.97 21.06 -28.65
N TYR A 249 18.02 21.72 -28.15
CA TYR A 249 19.44 21.48 -28.41
C TYR A 249 20.06 22.24 -29.59
N SER A 250 20.38 23.51 -29.32
CA SER A 250 21.58 24.14 -29.89
C SER A 250 22.79 23.39 -29.34
N ASP A 251 23.49 22.64 -30.21
CA ASP A 251 24.75 21.98 -29.92
C ASP A 251 25.88 23.04 -29.93
N SER A 252 25.98 23.83 -28.85
CA SER A 252 27.12 24.73 -28.66
C SER A 252 28.33 23.90 -28.24
N ASN A 253 29.20 23.62 -29.21
CA ASN A 253 30.41 22.81 -29.09
C ASN A 253 31.55 23.50 -28.29
N ASP A 254 31.23 24.39 -27.34
CA ASP A 254 32.20 25.29 -26.68
C ASP A 254 32.81 24.74 -25.37
N ASP A 255 32.50 23.50 -24.97
CA ASP A 255 32.95 22.97 -23.67
C ASP A 255 34.34 22.29 -23.68
N LEU A 256 35.08 22.31 -24.79
CA LEU A 256 36.44 21.77 -24.84
C LEU A 256 37.51 22.69 -24.21
N LYS A 257 37.15 23.88 -23.72
CA LYS A 257 38.11 24.86 -23.17
C LYS A 257 38.49 24.70 -21.69
N TYR A 258 37.99 23.68 -20.98
CA TYR A 258 38.27 23.49 -19.54
C TYR A 258 39.17 22.28 -19.23
N ALA A 259 39.95 21.83 -20.20
CA ALA A 259 40.85 20.68 -20.07
C ALA A 259 42.35 21.04 -19.96
N GLU A 260 42.70 22.31 -19.70
CA GLU A 260 44.02 22.70 -19.18
C GLU A 260 43.93 23.16 -17.72
#